data_AF-A0AAE1WJZ9-F1
#
_entry.id   AF-A0AAE1WJZ9-F1
#
_cell.length_a   1.000
_cell.length_b   1.000
_cell.length_c   1.000
_cell.angle_alpha   90.00
_cell.angle_beta   90.00
_cell.angle_gamma   90.00
#
_symmetry.space_group_name_H-M   'P 1'
#
loop_
_entity.id
_entity.type
_entity.pdbx_description
1 polymer ?
#
loop_
_entity_poly.entity_id
_entity_poly.type
_entity_poly.pdbx_seq_one_letter_code
_entity_poly.pdbx_strand_id
1 'polypeptide(L)'
;MTITAVPVIKNGCLMVRGKVVLTGVPGNVVISPASSGSAFVGASSTSSSSRHVFSLGVLDFKEGGISPKFLIIDDGWQETTNEFQKEGEPLIEGTQFATRLSDIKENSKFKVSESGGSSTNLKELIHHIKENYGLKYVYMWHALAGYWGGVLASSEALKKYNPKLAYPVQSPGKLGNIRDIAMDSLEKYGVGVIDPKKVYDFYNDMHGYLASSGVDGVKVDVQNLLETLGAGYGGRVSITRQYHEALDKSVEKNFVDNNLICFQRIATARASEDFMPNEPTFQTLHIASVSFNSLLLGEVVVPDWDMFHSNHDTAEFHGAARALGGCPVYVSDKPGKHDFKILRKLVLPDGSILRARYSGRPTRDCLFIDPVMDGKSLLKIWNLNKLTGVVGVFNCQGAGTWPMKQAPECNENSKPAAVSISGRVSPHDVEFLEEIAGETWDGECADPFPECRRKTIEVSLGVLQCEIYTVSPIKVFKENVDFAPIGLIKMYNSGGAIEDCTFGDSIRIKARGSGLFGAFSSKKPRCCKVDKKDEDFTYSSENGLLTVNLQSESSFKEIEFVY
;
A
#
# COMPACT_ATOMS: atom_id res chain seq x y z
N MET A 1 17.31 -23.81 -24.89
CA MET A 1 17.05 -24.24 -23.50
C MET A 1 15.77 -25.08 -23.53
N THR A 2 15.93 -26.39 -23.71
CA THR A 2 14.85 -27.37 -23.96
C THR A 2 14.16 -27.72 -22.63
N ILE A 3 12.82 -27.68 -22.58
CA ILE A 3 12.05 -28.00 -21.37
C ILE A 3 12.04 -29.53 -21.20
N THR A 4 12.79 -30.04 -20.23
CA THR A 4 12.91 -31.49 -19.93
C THR A 4 11.80 -32.07 -19.05
N ALA A 5 10.78 -31.30 -18.66
CA ALA A 5 9.71 -31.78 -17.78
C ALA A 5 8.33 -31.65 -18.44
N VAL A 6 7.57 -32.75 -18.43
CA VAL A 6 6.23 -32.86 -18.98
C VAL A 6 5.23 -32.14 -18.04
N PRO A 7 4.40 -31.20 -18.53
CA PRO A 7 3.31 -30.62 -17.75
C PRO A 7 2.29 -31.68 -17.33
N VAL A 8 1.80 -31.65 -16.09
CA VAL A 8 0.83 -32.64 -15.58
C VAL A 8 -0.30 -31.96 -14.79
N ILE A 9 -1.52 -32.50 -14.86
CA ILE A 9 -2.59 -32.12 -13.93
C ILE A 9 -2.57 -33.09 -12.74
N LYS A 10 -2.42 -32.57 -11.53
CA LYS A 10 -2.47 -33.36 -10.29
C LYS A 10 -3.27 -32.61 -9.23
N ASN A 11 -4.26 -33.26 -8.63
CA ASN A 11 -5.11 -32.69 -7.57
C ASN A 11 -5.72 -31.33 -7.95
N GLY A 12 -6.25 -31.21 -9.18
CA GLY A 12 -6.82 -29.95 -9.68
C GLY A 12 -5.80 -28.83 -9.92
N CYS A 13 -4.50 -29.15 -10.00
CA CYS A 13 -3.44 -28.18 -10.30
C CYS A 13 -2.71 -28.55 -11.58
N LEU A 14 -2.48 -27.57 -12.47
CA LEU A 14 -1.55 -27.68 -13.59
C LEU A 14 -0.14 -27.51 -13.05
N MET A 15 0.72 -28.50 -13.23
CA MET A 15 2.08 -28.52 -12.72
C MET A 15 3.09 -28.52 -13.87
N VAL A 16 4.14 -27.72 -13.77
CA VAL A 16 5.30 -27.74 -14.68
C VAL A 16 6.59 -27.78 -13.84
N ARG A 17 7.47 -28.76 -14.07
CA ARG A 17 8.70 -28.97 -13.26
C ARG A 17 8.43 -29.09 -11.74
N GLY A 18 7.30 -29.69 -11.36
CA GLY A 18 6.90 -29.85 -9.96
C GLY A 18 6.39 -28.56 -9.29
N LYS A 19 6.23 -27.46 -10.03
CA LYS A 19 5.60 -26.22 -9.57
C LYS A 19 4.18 -26.10 -10.07
N VAL A 20 3.28 -25.64 -9.22
CA VAL A 20 1.90 -25.28 -9.60
C VAL A 20 1.95 -24.03 -10.48
N VAL A 21 1.30 -24.08 -11.64
CA VAL A 21 1.13 -22.97 -12.59
C VAL A 21 -0.31 -22.46 -12.59
N LEU A 22 -1.28 -23.38 -12.48
CA LEU A 22 -2.69 -23.04 -12.30
C LEU A 22 -3.29 -23.90 -11.20
N THR A 23 -4.09 -23.31 -10.32
CA THR A 23 -4.92 -24.03 -9.34
C THR A 23 -6.37 -24.07 -9.79
N GLY A 24 -7.16 -25.01 -9.27
CA GLY A 24 -8.58 -25.11 -9.62
C GLY A 24 -8.81 -25.45 -11.09
N VAL A 25 -7.90 -26.21 -11.70
CA VAL A 25 -8.01 -26.69 -13.08
C VAL A 25 -9.25 -27.57 -13.19
N PRO A 26 -10.26 -27.17 -14.00
CA PRO A 26 -11.49 -27.94 -14.14
C PRO A 26 -11.24 -29.35 -14.67
N GLY A 27 -12.04 -30.33 -14.23
CA GLY A 27 -11.85 -31.74 -14.58
C GLY A 27 -12.00 -32.06 -16.07
N ASN A 28 -12.56 -31.14 -16.86
CA ASN A 28 -12.67 -31.27 -18.31
C ASN A 28 -11.45 -30.70 -19.07
N VAL A 29 -10.48 -30.09 -18.39
CA VAL A 29 -9.21 -29.67 -18.99
C VAL A 29 -8.26 -30.85 -19.09
N VAL A 30 -7.66 -31.03 -20.26
CA VAL A 30 -6.79 -32.16 -20.60
C VAL A 30 -5.46 -31.62 -21.10
N ILE A 31 -4.37 -32.29 -20.72
CA ILE A 31 -3.02 -32.00 -21.21
C ILE A 31 -2.50 -33.22 -21.95
N SER A 32 -2.11 -33.01 -23.21
CA SER A 32 -1.52 -34.02 -24.06
C SER A 32 -0.07 -33.63 -24.38
N PRO A 33 0.95 -34.36 -23.88
CA PRO A 33 2.34 -34.07 -24.19
C PRO A 33 2.60 -34.19 -25.70
N ALA A 34 3.27 -33.21 -26.31
CA ALA A 34 3.49 -33.15 -27.75
C ALA A 34 4.93 -33.57 -28.16
N SER A 35 5.93 -33.39 -27.28
CA SER A 35 7.31 -33.89 -27.40
C SER A 35 8.15 -33.43 -26.18
N SER A 36 9.49 -33.55 -26.21
CA SER A 36 10.42 -33.02 -25.20
C SER A 36 10.47 -31.48 -25.20
N GLY A 37 9.40 -30.88 -24.68
CA GLY A 37 9.35 -29.46 -24.34
C GLY A 37 8.08 -28.72 -24.76
N SER A 38 7.07 -29.44 -25.25
CA SER A 38 5.76 -28.87 -25.59
C SER A 38 4.62 -29.81 -25.16
N ALA A 39 3.47 -29.22 -24.84
CA ALA A 39 2.24 -29.93 -24.55
C ALA A 39 1.05 -29.18 -25.16
N PHE A 40 0.05 -29.93 -25.62
CA PHE A 40 -1.26 -29.40 -25.98
C PHE A 40 -2.11 -29.30 -24.73
N VAL A 41 -2.70 -28.13 -24.50
CA VAL A 41 -3.73 -27.93 -23.49
C VAL A 41 -5.06 -27.81 -24.23
N GLY A 42 -6.00 -28.67 -23.89
CA GLY A 42 -7.34 -28.68 -24.46
C GLY A 42 -8.40 -28.79 -23.36
N ALA A 43 -9.67 -28.66 -23.73
CA ALA A 43 -10.79 -28.90 -22.84
C ALA A 43 -11.89 -29.67 -23.57
N SER A 44 -12.57 -30.57 -22.86
CA SER A 44 -13.74 -31.27 -23.38
C SER A 44 -15.02 -30.47 -23.11
N SER A 45 -15.93 -30.47 -24.08
CA SER A 45 -17.28 -29.91 -23.98
C SER A 45 -18.28 -30.95 -24.42
N THR A 46 -19.40 -31.06 -23.70
CA THR A 46 -20.56 -31.86 -24.09
C THR A 46 -21.52 -31.08 -24.99
N SER A 47 -21.37 -29.75 -25.10
CA SER A 47 -22.15 -28.91 -26.00
C SER A 47 -21.53 -28.88 -27.39
N SER A 48 -22.35 -28.99 -28.44
CA SER A 48 -21.94 -28.81 -29.83
C SER A 48 -22.12 -27.34 -30.23
N SER A 49 -21.10 -26.52 -29.97
CA SER A 49 -21.05 -25.10 -30.36
C SER A 49 -19.81 -24.85 -31.21
N SER A 50 -19.84 -23.85 -32.08
CA SER A 50 -18.65 -23.38 -32.81
C SER A 50 -17.78 -22.46 -31.96
N ARG A 51 -18.28 -22.00 -30.81
CA ARG A 51 -17.55 -21.15 -29.85
C ARG A 51 -17.70 -21.72 -28.44
N HIS A 52 -16.57 -22.06 -27.83
CA HIS A 52 -16.48 -22.47 -26.45
C HIS A 52 -15.50 -21.58 -25.69
N VAL A 53 -15.83 -21.24 -24.45
CA VAL A 53 -14.93 -20.58 -23.52
C VAL A 53 -14.72 -21.54 -22.36
N PHE A 54 -13.46 -21.88 -22.07
CA PHE A 54 -13.09 -22.77 -20.98
C PHE A 54 -12.16 -22.02 -20.03
N SER A 55 -12.41 -22.13 -18.73
CA SER A 55 -11.41 -21.74 -17.73
C SER A 55 -10.31 -22.80 -17.69
N LEU A 56 -9.06 -22.37 -17.71
CA LEU A 56 -7.89 -23.27 -17.56
C LEU A 56 -7.45 -23.42 -16.10
N GLY A 57 -8.16 -22.77 -15.17
CA GLY A 57 -7.77 -22.62 -13.78
C GLY A 57 -7.39 -21.17 -13.46
N VAL A 58 -6.98 -20.97 -12.21
CA VAL A 58 -6.61 -19.67 -11.64
C VAL A 58 -5.09 -19.52 -11.65
N LEU A 59 -4.60 -18.41 -12.21
CA LEU A 59 -3.23 -17.94 -12.01
C LEU A 59 -3.06 -17.53 -10.56
N ASP A 60 -2.24 -18.26 -9.80
CA ASP A 60 -2.12 -18.11 -8.36
C ASP A 60 -1.13 -16.97 -8.01
N PHE A 61 -1.54 -16.00 -7.19
CA PHE A 61 -0.62 -15.04 -6.56
C PHE A 61 0.48 -15.75 -5.74
N LYS A 62 0.28 -17.03 -5.37
CA LYS A 62 1.32 -17.88 -4.76
C LYS A 62 2.55 -18.09 -5.64
N GLU A 63 2.49 -17.93 -6.96
CA GLU A 63 3.71 -17.98 -7.80
C GLU A 63 4.75 -16.92 -7.37
N GLY A 64 4.30 -15.80 -6.80
CA GLY A 64 5.16 -14.75 -6.27
C GLY A 64 5.69 -14.99 -4.86
N GLY A 65 5.14 -15.98 -4.14
CA GLY A 65 5.43 -16.25 -2.73
C GLY A 65 4.82 -15.24 -1.75
N ILE A 66 3.80 -14.49 -2.19
CA ILE A 66 3.13 -13.44 -1.39
C ILE A 66 1.62 -13.69 -1.43
N SER A 67 0.96 -13.62 -0.27
CA SER A 67 -0.49 -13.74 -0.14
C SER A 67 -1.05 -12.41 0.38
N PRO A 68 -1.71 -11.59 -0.46
CA PRO A 68 -2.34 -10.37 0.02
C PRO A 68 -3.40 -10.71 1.07
N LYS A 69 -3.50 -9.91 2.12
CA LYS A 69 -4.49 -10.11 3.20
C LYS A 69 -5.75 -9.31 3.03
N PHE A 70 -5.71 -8.27 2.22
CA PHE A 70 -6.86 -7.42 1.99
C PHE A 70 -6.95 -7.06 0.50
N LEU A 71 -8.17 -6.80 0.03
CA LEU A 71 -8.50 -6.31 -1.30
C LEU A 71 -9.38 -5.07 -1.14
N ILE A 72 -9.12 -4.04 -1.95
CA ILE A 72 -10.02 -2.88 -2.10
C ILE A 72 -10.58 -2.94 -3.52
N ILE A 73 -11.91 -2.98 -3.64
CA ILE A 73 -12.59 -2.75 -4.90
C ILE A 73 -12.89 -1.26 -4.96
N ASP A 74 -12.07 -0.56 -5.73
CA ASP A 74 -12.13 0.90 -5.88
C ASP A 74 -13.28 1.32 -6.81
N ASP A 75 -13.28 2.58 -7.24
CA ASP A 75 -14.30 3.19 -8.06
C ASP A 75 -14.77 2.33 -9.27
N GLY A 76 -16.08 2.38 -9.55
CA GLY A 76 -16.68 1.84 -10.77
C GLY A 76 -17.49 0.55 -10.59
N TRP A 77 -17.73 0.12 -9.35
CA TRP A 77 -18.58 -1.04 -9.01
C TRP A 77 -20.06 -0.68 -8.79
N GLN A 78 -20.35 0.56 -8.41
CA GLN A 78 -21.70 1.04 -8.10
C GLN A 78 -22.54 1.22 -9.37
N GLU A 79 -23.88 1.14 -9.24
CA GLU A 79 -24.81 1.51 -10.31
C GLU A 79 -24.94 3.04 -10.41
N THR A 80 -24.58 3.59 -11.57
CA THR A 80 -24.39 5.02 -11.73
C THR A 80 -24.92 5.54 -13.06
N THR A 81 -25.29 6.82 -13.11
CA THR A 81 -25.75 7.48 -14.33
C THR A 81 -24.98 8.78 -14.55
N ASN A 82 -24.42 8.94 -15.75
CA ASN A 82 -23.88 10.22 -16.21
C ASN A 82 -24.95 10.89 -17.10
N GLU A 83 -25.73 11.80 -16.50
CA GLU A 83 -26.82 12.53 -17.17
C GLU A 83 -26.33 13.48 -18.28
N PHE A 84 -25.02 13.69 -18.38
CA PHE A 84 -24.38 14.59 -19.33
C PHE A 84 -23.76 13.86 -20.52
N GLN A 85 -23.68 12.52 -20.45
CA GLN A 85 -23.18 11.69 -21.54
C GLN A 85 -24.35 11.05 -22.30
N LYS A 86 -24.51 11.42 -23.58
CA LYS A 86 -25.48 10.76 -24.46
C LYS A 86 -24.84 9.60 -25.21
N GLU A 87 -25.66 8.58 -25.49
CA GLU A 87 -25.23 7.43 -26.27
C GLU A 87 -24.83 7.85 -27.69
N GLY A 88 -23.66 7.40 -28.13
CA GLY A 88 -23.11 7.73 -29.45
C GLY A 88 -22.40 9.08 -29.56
N GLU A 89 -22.45 9.94 -28.53
CA GLU A 89 -21.68 11.18 -28.49
C GLU A 89 -20.26 10.95 -27.90
N PRO A 90 -19.26 11.77 -28.27
CA PRO A 90 -17.95 11.75 -27.63
C PRO A 90 -18.06 12.00 -26.11
N LEU A 91 -17.11 11.46 -25.34
CA LEU A 91 -17.04 11.75 -23.91
C LEU A 91 -16.73 13.24 -23.70
N ILE A 92 -17.57 13.93 -22.94
CA ILE A 92 -17.26 15.31 -22.50
C ILE A 92 -16.32 15.21 -21.30
N GLU A 93 -15.07 15.63 -21.50
CA GLU A 93 -14.05 15.62 -20.45
C GLU A 93 -14.53 16.35 -19.19
N GLY A 94 -14.26 15.74 -18.04
CA GLY A 94 -14.67 16.22 -16.72
C GLY A 94 -16.06 15.72 -16.29
N THR A 95 -16.96 15.37 -17.22
CA THR A 95 -18.31 14.90 -16.85
C THR A 95 -18.32 13.57 -16.10
N GLN A 96 -17.24 12.77 -16.19
CA GLN A 96 -17.09 11.57 -15.37
C GLN A 96 -17.20 11.86 -13.87
N PHE A 97 -16.70 13.02 -13.42
CA PHE A 97 -16.80 13.46 -12.02
C PHE A 97 -18.21 13.93 -11.65
N ALA A 98 -19.06 14.27 -12.63
CA ALA A 98 -20.46 14.64 -12.38
C ALA A 98 -21.42 13.44 -12.41
N THR A 99 -20.90 12.23 -12.60
CA THR A 99 -21.68 10.98 -12.56
C THR A 99 -22.34 10.81 -11.20
N ARG A 100 -23.59 10.34 -11.16
CA ARG A 100 -24.37 10.21 -9.92
C ARG A 100 -24.71 8.77 -9.60
N LEU A 101 -24.78 8.46 -8.31
CA LEU A 101 -25.24 7.17 -7.82
C LEU A 101 -26.72 6.99 -8.14
N SER A 102 -27.10 5.89 -8.77
CA SER A 102 -28.49 5.59 -9.13
C SER A 102 -29.10 4.50 -8.26
N ASP A 103 -28.29 3.56 -7.76
CA ASP A 103 -28.67 2.55 -6.77
C ASP A 103 -27.49 2.28 -5.83
N ILE A 104 -27.76 1.86 -4.59
CA ILE A 104 -26.71 1.49 -3.61
C ILE A 104 -26.07 0.12 -3.92
N LYS A 105 -26.67 -0.66 -4.83
CA LYS A 105 -26.19 -1.98 -5.25
C LYS A 105 -25.17 -1.88 -6.39
N GLU A 106 -24.50 -3.00 -6.63
CA GLU A 106 -23.52 -3.15 -7.71
C GLU A 106 -24.16 -3.03 -9.11
N ASN A 107 -23.36 -2.60 -10.07
CA ASN A 107 -23.74 -2.53 -11.48
C ASN A 107 -23.62 -3.88 -12.19
N SER A 108 -23.91 -3.88 -13.49
CA SER A 108 -23.87 -5.06 -14.35
C SER A 108 -22.51 -5.76 -14.45
N LYS A 109 -21.39 -5.07 -14.16
CA LYS A 109 -20.05 -5.72 -14.17
C LYS A 109 -19.91 -6.78 -13.09
N PHE A 110 -20.73 -6.68 -12.04
CA PHE A 110 -20.72 -7.57 -10.88
C PHE A 110 -21.97 -8.46 -10.82
N LYS A 111 -22.77 -8.48 -11.90
CA LYS A 111 -23.96 -9.31 -12.08
C LYS A 111 -23.81 -10.11 -13.36
N VAL A 112 -23.46 -11.39 -13.24
CA VAL A 112 -23.41 -12.31 -14.39
C VAL A 112 -24.51 -13.34 -14.22
N SER A 113 -25.52 -13.27 -15.08
CA SER A 113 -26.52 -14.31 -15.23
C SER A 113 -26.13 -15.23 -16.38
N GLU A 114 -25.64 -16.45 -16.06
CA GLU A 114 -25.36 -17.45 -17.08
C GLU A 114 -26.65 -18.17 -17.51
N SER A 115 -26.71 -18.62 -18.76
CA SER A 115 -27.85 -19.31 -19.37
C SER A 115 -28.20 -20.67 -18.73
N GLY A 116 -27.45 -21.11 -17.70
CA GLY A 116 -27.70 -22.30 -16.89
C GLY A 116 -28.32 -22.04 -15.50
N GLY A 117 -28.69 -20.80 -15.18
CA GLY A 117 -29.36 -20.46 -13.92
C GLY A 117 -28.43 -20.17 -12.73
N SER A 118 -27.10 -20.22 -12.92
CA SER A 118 -26.13 -19.69 -11.97
C SER A 118 -25.99 -18.19 -12.16
N SER A 119 -26.29 -17.39 -11.13
CA SER A 119 -26.18 -15.94 -11.17
C SER A 119 -25.12 -15.44 -10.19
N THR A 120 -23.90 -15.22 -10.65
CA THR A 120 -22.85 -14.61 -9.82
C THR A 120 -23.19 -13.15 -9.55
N ASN A 121 -23.50 -12.86 -8.29
CA ASN A 121 -23.70 -11.52 -7.73
C ASN A 121 -22.51 -11.13 -6.82
N LEU A 122 -22.51 -9.90 -6.30
CA LEU A 122 -21.42 -9.38 -5.47
C LEU A 122 -21.10 -10.30 -4.27
N LYS A 123 -22.12 -10.87 -3.63
CA LYS A 123 -21.94 -11.77 -2.48
C LYS A 123 -21.21 -13.05 -2.87
N GLU A 124 -21.60 -13.65 -3.98
CA GLU A 124 -20.95 -14.88 -4.48
C GLU A 124 -19.50 -14.60 -4.91
N LEU A 125 -19.23 -13.45 -5.53
CA LEU A 125 -17.88 -13.02 -5.86
C LEU A 125 -17.01 -12.87 -4.61
N ILE A 126 -17.49 -12.13 -3.60
CA ILE A 126 -16.74 -11.89 -2.35
C ILE A 126 -16.47 -13.21 -1.61
N HIS A 127 -17.47 -14.07 -1.53
CA HIS A 127 -17.32 -15.40 -0.94
C HIS A 127 -16.26 -16.22 -1.69
N HIS A 128 -16.32 -16.25 -3.03
CA HIS A 128 -15.36 -16.95 -3.86
C HIS A 128 -13.92 -16.44 -3.66
N ILE A 129 -13.69 -15.12 -3.62
CA ILE A 129 -12.33 -14.58 -3.48
C ILE A 129 -11.75 -14.83 -2.09
N LYS A 130 -12.58 -14.79 -1.03
CA LYS A 130 -12.15 -15.08 0.34
C LYS A 130 -11.76 -16.54 0.50
N GLU A 131 -12.61 -17.46 0.03
CA GLU A 131 -12.35 -18.89 0.15
C GLU A 131 -11.15 -19.35 -0.67
N ASN A 132 -11.01 -18.88 -1.91
CA ASN A 132 -10.00 -19.42 -2.83
C ASN A 132 -8.64 -18.75 -2.73
N TYR A 133 -8.57 -17.50 -2.27
CA TYR A 133 -7.32 -16.72 -2.24
C TYR A 133 -6.83 -16.37 -0.83
N GLY A 134 -7.57 -16.81 0.21
CA GLY A 134 -7.18 -16.56 1.60
C GLY A 134 -7.19 -15.09 2.00
N LEU A 135 -7.97 -14.26 1.28
CA LEU A 135 -8.19 -12.86 1.63
C LEU A 135 -8.91 -12.78 2.97
N LYS A 136 -8.33 -12.02 3.90
CA LYS A 136 -8.93 -11.77 5.22
C LYS A 136 -10.00 -10.67 5.13
N TYR A 137 -9.71 -9.63 4.36
CA TYR A 137 -10.55 -8.43 4.27
C TYR A 137 -10.86 -8.03 2.83
N VAL A 138 -12.09 -7.63 2.55
CA VAL A 138 -12.53 -7.03 1.29
C VAL A 138 -13.23 -5.72 1.61
N TYR A 139 -12.68 -4.61 1.11
CA TYR A 139 -13.25 -3.28 1.29
C TYR A 139 -13.82 -2.76 -0.03
N MET A 140 -14.87 -1.95 0.07
CA MET A 140 -15.51 -1.31 -1.08
C MET A 140 -15.37 0.19 -1.00
N TRP A 141 -15.09 0.82 -2.13
CA TRP A 141 -15.02 2.27 -2.24
C TRP A 141 -16.41 2.90 -2.37
N HIS A 142 -16.62 4.09 -1.81
CA HIS A 142 -17.68 5.00 -2.25
C HIS A 142 -17.30 6.45 -1.95
N ALA A 143 -17.89 7.42 -2.66
CA ALA A 143 -17.74 8.83 -2.28
C ALA A 143 -18.62 9.16 -1.06
N LEU A 144 -18.25 10.17 -0.26
CA LEU A 144 -19.00 10.58 0.93
C LEU A 144 -20.45 10.97 0.57
N ALA A 145 -20.65 11.66 -0.56
CA ALA A 145 -21.98 12.03 -1.05
C ALA A 145 -22.69 10.92 -1.87
N GLY A 146 -22.15 9.70 -1.93
CA GLY A 146 -22.69 8.56 -2.67
C GLY A 146 -21.79 8.11 -3.81
N TYR A 147 -21.68 8.95 -4.86
CA TYR A 147 -20.70 8.85 -5.93
C TYR A 147 -20.09 10.24 -6.20
N TRP A 148 -19.20 10.41 -7.18
CA TRP A 148 -18.52 11.69 -7.44
C TRP A 148 -19.48 12.90 -7.50
N GLY A 149 -20.53 12.83 -8.32
CA GLY A 149 -21.59 13.83 -8.46
C GLY A 149 -22.70 13.75 -7.41
N GLY A 150 -22.51 12.99 -6.34
CA GLY A 150 -23.52 12.68 -5.34
C GLY A 150 -24.51 11.60 -5.78
N VAL A 151 -25.77 11.73 -5.37
CA VAL A 151 -26.85 10.79 -5.71
C VAL A 151 -27.82 11.36 -6.75
N LEU A 152 -28.38 10.49 -7.59
CA LEU A 152 -29.33 10.87 -8.63
C LEU A 152 -30.69 11.20 -8.00
N ALA A 153 -31.12 12.46 -8.09
CA ALA A 153 -32.34 12.92 -7.42
C ALA A 153 -33.64 12.31 -7.99
N SER A 154 -33.62 11.95 -9.27
CA SER A 154 -34.72 11.27 -9.96
C SER A 154 -34.75 9.75 -9.74
N SER A 155 -33.77 9.18 -9.03
CA SER A 155 -33.75 7.74 -8.77
C SER A 155 -34.86 7.33 -7.79
N GLU A 156 -35.72 6.43 -8.24
CA GLU A 156 -36.77 5.82 -7.42
C GLU A 156 -36.20 5.05 -6.22
N ALA A 157 -35.01 4.46 -6.34
CA ALA A 157 -34.34 3.74 -5.25
C ALA A 157 -33.82 4.69 -4.15
N LEU A 158 -33.43 5.91 -4.54
CA LEU A 158 -32.75 6.86 -3.66
C LEU A 158 -33.65 8.01 -3.18
N LYS A 159 -34.83 8.22 -3.77
CA LYS A 159 -35.77 9.30 -3.41
C LYS A 159 -36.13 9.34 -1.92
N LYS A 160 -36.12 8.18 -1.24
CA LYS A 160 -36.40 8.08 0.21
C LYS A 160 -35.39 8.83 1.08
N TYR A 161 -34.20 9.10 0.57
CA TYR A 161 -33.17 9.89 1.25
C TYR A 161 -33.25 11.40 0.95
N ASN A 162 -34.28 11.83 0.21
CA ASN A 162 -34.58 13.23 -0.10
C ASN A 162 -33.38 14.01 -0.69
N PRO A 163 -32.72 13.50 -1.73
CA PRO A 163 -31.58 14.19 -2.32
C PRO A 163 -31.96 15.51 -3.00
N LYS A 164 -31.08 16.50 -2.90
CA LYS A 164 -31.24 17.81 -3.55
C LYS A 164 -29.98 18.21 -4.28
N LEU A 165 -30.15 18.79 -5.46
CA LEU A 165 -29.03 19.33 -6.22
C LEU A 165 -28.50 20.59 -5.52
N ALA A 166 -27.21 20.62 -5.26
CA ALA A 166 -26.50 21.77 -4.72
C ALA A 166 -25.22 22.02 -5.53
N TYR A 167 -24.76 23.26 -5.57
CA TYR A 167 -23.62 23.67 -6.37
C TYR A 167 -22.48 24.07 -5.43
N PRO A 168 -21.35 23.33 -5.45
CA PRO A 168 -20.13 23.69 -4.73
C PRO A 168 -19.71 25.14 -4.93
N VAL A 169 -19.31 25.82 -3.86
CA VAL A 169 -18.64 27.12 -3.93
C VAL A 169 -17.21 26.97 -3.47
N GLN A 170 -16.25 27.14 -4.38
CA GLN A 170 -14.83 27.02 -4.08
C GLN A 170 -14.27 28.29 -3.45
N SER A 171 -13.40 28.14 -2.44
CA SER A 171 -12.78 29.28 -1.76
C SER A 171 -11.61 29.86 -2.57
N PRO A 172 -11.34 31.17 -2.49
CA PRO A 172 -10.17 31.76 -3.15
C PRO A 172 -8.84 31.12 -2.76
N GLY A 173 -8.71 30.67 -1.49
CA GLY A 173 -7.52 29.98 -1.00
C GLY A 173 -7.29 28.62 -1.68
N LYS A 174 -8.37 27.86 -1.92
CA LYS A 174 -8.28 26.60 -2.67
C LYS A 174 -7.88 26.86 -4.13
N LEU A 175 -8.59 27.78 -4.79
CA LEU A 175 -8.33 28.13 -6.20
C LEU A 175 -6.91 28.68 -6.42
N GLY A 176 -6.31 29.32 -5.41
CA GLY A 176 -4.95 29.82 -5.45
C GLY A 176 -3.84 28.77 -5.28
N ASN A 177 -4.19 27.52 -4.91
CA ASN A 177 -3.22 26.42 -4.75
C ASN A 177 -3.19 25.52 -5.98
N ILE A 178 -4.22 24.68 -6.17
CA ILE A 178 -4.37 23.80 -7.33
C ILE A 178 -5.82 23.85 -7.79
N ARG A 179 -6.00 23.99 -9.11
CA ARG A 179 -7.33 23.92 -9.72
C ARG A 179 -7.58 22.48 -10.17
N ASP A 180 -8.55 21.85 -9.52
CA ASP A 180 -8.91 20.45 -9.70
C ASP A 180 -10.10 20.34 -10.67
N ILE A 181 -9.91 19.58 -11.76
CA ILE A 181 -10.93 19.32 -12.78
C ILE A 181 -12.18 18.64 -12.19
N ALA A 182 -12.02 17.79 -11.17
CA ALA A 182 -13.15 17.15 -10.51
C ALA A 182 -14.03 18.21 -9.84
N MET A 183 -13.43 19.12 -9.08
CA MET A 183 -14.16 20.18 -8.38
C MET A 183 -14.77 21.22 -9.32
N ASP A 184 -14.08 21.58 -10.40
CA ASP A 184 -14.64 22.42 -11.46
C ASP A 184 -15.85 21.76 -12.12
N SER A 185 -15.79 20.46 -12.35
CA SER A 185 -16.92 19.68 -12.88
C SER A 185 -18.09 19.69 -11.91
N LEU A 186 -17.86 19.43 -10.61
CA LEU A 186 -18.91 19.44 -9.60
C LEU A 186 -19.55 20.83 -9.41
N GLU A 187 -18.77 21.90 -9.49
CA GLU A 187 -19.27 23.28 -9.48
C GLU A 187 -20.17 23.57 -10.69
N LYS A 188 -19.79 23.11 -11.88
CA LYS A 188 -20.56 23.32 -13.11
C LYS A 188 -21.84 22.49 -13.17
N TYR A 189 -21.77 21.21 -12.81
CA TYR A 189 -22.83 20.24 -13.03
C TYR A 189 -23.68 19.94 -11.78
N GLY A 190 -23.22 20.36 -10.61
CA GLY A 190 -23.90 20.21 -9.33
C GLY A 190 -23.77 18.81 -8.72
N VAL A 191 -23.99 18.74 -7.42
CA VAL A 191 -23.88 17.53 -6.58
C VAL A 191 -25.26 17.19 -6.04
N GLY A 192 -25.67 15.93 -6.17
CA GLY A 192 -26.86 15.41 -5.49
C GLY A 192 -26.57 15.16 -4.01
N VAL A 193 -26.90 16.13 -3.16
CA VAL A 193 -26.64 16.08 -1.71
C VAL A 193 -27.81 15.42 -1.01
N ILE A 194 -27.53 14.36 -0.24
CA ILE A 194 -28.50 13.68 0.61
C ILE A 194 -28.94 14.62 1.75
N ASP A 195 -30.21 14.61 2.14
CA ASP A 195 -30.67 15.38 3.29
C ASP A 195 -29.87 14.98 4.54
N PRO A 196 -29.21 15.92 5.27
CA PRO A 196 -28.42 15.59 6.45
C PRO A 196 -29.19 14.82 7.53
N LYS A 197 -30.53 14.91 7.57
CA LYS A 197 -31.37 14.13 8.49
C LYS A 197 -31.58 12.67 8.05
N LYS A 198 -31.25 12.34 6.80
CA LYS A 198 -31.42 11.04 6.15
C LYS A 198 -30.12 10.35 5.79
N VAL A 199 -28.99 11.04 5.95
CA VAL A 199 -27.67 10.50 5.59
C VAL A 199 -27.29 9.24 6.38
N TYR A 200 -27.71 9.11 7.65
CA TYR A 200 -27.55 7.86 8.41
C TYR A 200 -28.33 6.70 7.78
N ASP A 201 -29.60 6.93 7.41
CA ASP A 201 -30.42 5.89 6.78
C ASP A 201 -29.77 5.43 5.46
N PHE A 202 -29.21 6.38 4.69
CA PHE A 202 -28.48 6.08 3.45
C PHE A 202 -27.25 5.20 3.69
N TYR A 203 -26.35 5.61 4.59
CA TYR A 203 -25.16 4.81 4.88
C TYR A 203 -25.54 3.47 5.49
N ASN A 204 -26.51 3.43 6.40
CA ASN A 204 -26.90 2.20 7.05
C ASN A 204 -27.45 1.17 6.05
N ASP A 205 -28.23 1.61 5.08
CA ASP A 205 -28.77 0.71 4.05
C ASP A 205 -27.68 0.24 3.09
N MET A 206 -26.77 1.14 2.67
CA MET A 206 -25.63 0.78 1.82
C MET A 206 -24.66 -0.16 2.52
N HIS A 207 -24.19 0.19 3.72
CA HIS A 207 -23.25 -0.61 4.50
C HIS A 207 -23.88 -1.93 4.95
N GLY A 208 -25.17 -1.93 5.29
CA GLY A 208 -25.91 -3.16 5.57
C GLY A 208 -25.97 -4.10 4.36
N TYR A 209 -26.18 -3.56 3.16
CA TYR A 209 -26.11 -4.32 1.92
C TYR A 209 -24.71 -4.93 1.70
N LEU A 210 -23.67 -4.11 1.81
CA LEU A 210 -22.28 -4.54 1.65
C LEU A 210 -21.89 -5.61 2.68
N ALA A 211 -22.20 -5.40 3.96
CA ALA A 211 -21.95 -6.37 5.02
C ALA A 211 -22.70 -7.69 4.77
N SER A 212 -23.96 -7.64 4.32
CA SER A 212 -24.72 -8.85 3.95
C SER A 212 -24.15 -9.61 2.75
N SER A 213 -23.33 -8.93 1.94
CA SER A 213 -22.57 -9.49 0.83
C SER A 213 -21.18 -9.99 1.23
N GLY A 214 -20.81 -9.86 2.51
CA GLY A 214 -19.52 -10.31 3.05
C GLY A 214 -18.39 -9.30 2.95
N VAL A 215 -18.68 -8.03 2.65
CA VAL A 215 -17.70 -6.92 2.72
C VAL A 215 -17.34 -6.65 4.18
N ASP A 216 -16.06 -6.37 4.45
CA ASP A 216 -15.56 -6.18 5.80
C ASP A 216 -15.42 -4.71 6.19
N GLY A 217 -15.43 -3.79 5.22
CA GLY A 217 -15.17 -2.37 5.45
C GLY A 217 -15.33 -1.51 4.20
N VAL A 218 -15.08 -0.20 4.35
CA VAL A 218 -15.19 0.75 3.23
C VAL A 218 -14.02 1.73 3.17
N LYS A 219 -13.71 2.18 1.94
CA LYS A 219 -12.86 3.35 1.65
C LYS A 219 -13.77 4.50 1.22
N VAL A 220 -13.70 5.64 1.88
CA VAL A 220 -14.62 6.76 1.62
C VAL A 220 -13.88 7.96 1.04
N ASP A 221 -14.17 8.31 -0.20
CA ASP A 221 -13.48 9.41 -0.91
C ASP A 221 -14.35 10.68 -1.00
N VAL A 222 -13.76 11.74 -1.57
CA VAL A 222 -14.44 13.00 -1.90
C VAL A 222 -15.05 13.68 -0.67
N GLN A 223 -14.40 13.53 0.50
CA GLN A 223 -14.90 14.07 1.76
C GLN A 223 -14.74 15.60 1.86
N ASN A 224 -13.68 16.12 1.24
CA ASN A 224 -13.40 17.55 1.12
C ASN A 224 -14.54 18.34 0.44
N LEU A 225 -15.39 17.65 -0.34
CA LEU A 225 -16.54 18.25 -1.02
C LEU A 225 -17.52 18.93 -0.06
N LEU A 226 -17.71 18.41 1.17
CA LEU A 226 -18.65 19.03 2.11
C LEU A 226 -18.23 20.44 2.54
N GLU A 227 -16.95 20.78 2.42
CA GLU A 227 -16.47 22.13 2.68
C GLU A 227 -17.17 23.17 1.80
N THR A 228 -17.44 22.83 0.54
CA THR A 228 -17.98 23.74 -0.48
C THR A 228 -19.51 23.74 -0.52
N LEU A 229 -20.17 22.89 0.27
CA LEU A 229 -21.63 22.66 0.26
C LEU A 229 -22.33 23.12 1.55
N GLY A 230 -21.69 23.95 2.37
CA GLY A 230 -22.22 24.37 3.68
C GLY A 230 -23.43 25.32 3.64
N ALA A 231 -23.73 25.93 2.49
CA ALA A 231 -24.83 26.89 2.35
C ALA A 231 -26.20 26.20 2.60
N GLY A 232 -27.02 26.78 3.48
CA GLY A 232 -28.33 26.22 3.86
C GLY A 232 -28.29 25.12 4.93
N TYR A 233 -27.10 24.67 5.36
CA TYR A 233 -26.94 23.56 6.31
C TYR A 233 -26.21 23.93 7.62
N GLY A 234 -26.19 25.23 7.97
CA GLY A 234 -25.49 25.74 9.15
C GLY A 234 -23.98 25.93 8.94
N GLY A 235 -23.51 25.95 7.69
CA GLY A 235 -22.11 26.10 7.32
C GLY A 235 -21.34 24.79 7.24
N ARG A 236 -20.12 24.84 6.69
CA ARG A 236 -19.26 23.68 6.41
C ARG A 236 -19.08 22.75 7.63
N VAL A 237 -18.84 23.33 8.81
CA VAL A 237 -18.61 22.55 10.04
C VAL A 237 -19.83 21.71 10.43
N SER A 238 -21.02 22.28 10.29
CA SER A 238 -22.28 21.63 10.69
C SER A 238 -22.63 20.46 9.77
N ILE A 239 -22.54 20.63 8.45
CA ILE A 239 -22.84 19.55 7.49
C ILE A 239 -21.78 18.45 7.54
N THR A 240 -20.49 18.80 7.61
CA THR A 240 -19.40 17.84 7.73
C THR A 240 -19.58 16.99 8.99
N ARG A 241 -19.87 17.60 10.14
CA ARG A 241 -20.12 16.85 11.39
C ARG A 241 -21.27 15.85 11.24
N GLN A 242 -22.40 16.27 10.68
CA GLN A 242 -23.56 15.37 10.51
C GLN A 242 -23.27 14.17 9.62
N TYR A 243 -22.57 14.39 8.50
CA TYR A 243 -22.18 13.32 7.59
C TYR A 243 -21.18 12.35 8.23
N HIS A 244 -20.14 12.86 8.89
CA HIS A 244 -19.15 12.01 9.55
C HIS A 244 -19.75 11.23 10.74
N GLU A 245 -20.59 11.87 11.57
CA GLU A 245 -21.27 11.15 12.66
C GLU A 245 -22.19 10.05 12.15
N ALA A 246 -22.87 10.28 11.03
CA ALA A 246 -23.71 9.27 10.39
C ALA A 246 -22.89 8.13 9.78
N LEU A 247 -21.75 8.46 9.13
CA LEU A 247 -20.82 7.49 8.58
C LEU A 247 -20.28 6.59 9.69
N ASP A 248 -19.75 7.19 10.76
CA ASP A 248 -19.21 6.47 11.91
C ASP A 248 -20.25 5.53 12.54
N LYS A 249 -21.47 6.01 12.77
CA LYS A 249 -22.57 5.19 13.32
C LYS A 249 -22.95 4.03 12.40
N SER A 250 -22.88 4.22 11.09
CA SER A 250 -23.19 3.16 10.13
C SER A 250 -22.10 2.10 10.08
N VAL A 251 -20.83 2.51 10.10
CA VAL A 251 -19.68 1.59 10.11
C VAL A 251 -19.67 0.77 11.39
N GLU A 252 -19.82 1.42 12.55
CA GLU A 252 -19.86 0.76 13.87
C GLU A 252 -20.98 -0.29 13.96
N LYS A 253 -22.09 -0.06 13.26
CA LYS A 253 -23.24 -0.99 13.25
C LYS A 253 -23.05 -2.18 12.31
N ASN A 254 -22.43 -1.97 11.15
CA ASN A 254 -22.44 -2.95 10.06
C ASN A 254 -21.14 -3.75 9.92
N PHE A 255 -20.00 -3.23 10.39
CA PHE A 255 -18.69 -3.87 10.23
C PHE A 255 -18.08 -4.23 11.59
N VAL A 256 -17.88 -5.53 11.83
CA VAL A 256 -17.51 -6.11 13.15
C VAL A 256 -16.19 -5.57 13.72
N ASP A 257 -15.19 -5.34 12.86
CA ASP A 257 -13.87 -4.84 13.25
C ASP A 257 -13.74 -3.30 13.11
N ASN A 258 -14.84 -2.58 12.84
CA ASN A 258 -14.86 -1.13 12.58
C ASN A 258 -13.84 -0.70 11.49
N ASN A 259 -13.72 -1.55 10.47
CA ASN A 259 -12.76 -1.45 9.37
C ASN A 259 -13.14 -0.31 8.40
N LEU A 260 -12.58 0.86 8.64
CA LEU A 260 -12.80 2.05 7.83
C LEU A 260 -11.45 2.68 7.46
N ILE A 261 -11.28 3.03 6.19
CA ILE A 261 -10.21 3.92 5.73
C ILE A 261 -10.83 5.32 5.63
N CYS A 262 -10.80 6.10 6.74
CA CYS A 262 -11.39 7.44 6.85
C CYS A 262 -10.98 8.17 8.16
N PHE A 263 -11.35 9.44 8.28
CA PHE A 263 -11.05 10.34 9.41
C PHE A 263 -12.20 10.38 10.44
N GLN A 264 -11.95 9.88 11.67
CA GLN A 264 -12.42 10.37 13.00
C GLN A 264 -12.39 9.28 14.08
N ARG A 265 -12.85 8.04 13.81
CA ARG A 265 -12.95 6.98 14.86
C ARG A 265 -12.02 5.75 14.67
N ILE A 266 -11.53 5.43 13.47
CA ILE A 266 -10.44 4.44 13.12
C ILE A 266 -9.90 4.82 11.74
N ALA A 267 -8.68 4.55 11.30
CA ALA A 267 -7.34 4.64 11.90
C ALA A 267 -6.35 5.15 10.83
N THR A 268 -6.81 5.41 9.60
CA THR A 268 -5.96 5.76 8.46
C THR A 268 -6.63 6.80 7.57
N ALA A 269 -5.91 7.84 7.15
CA ALA A 269 -6.41 8.82 6.18
C ALA A 269 -5.33 9.21 5.17
N ARG A 270 -5.75 9.46 3.93
CA ARG A 270 -4.84 9.86 2.85
C ARG A 270 -4.09 11.14 3.21
N ALA A 271 -2.77 11.09 3.06
CA ALA A 271 -1.86 12.18 3.39
C ALA A 271 -1.32 12.92 2.15
N SER A 272 -1.84 12.62 0.97
CA SER A 272 -1.41 13.18 -0.31
C SER A 272 -2.56 13.25 -1.30
N GLU A 273 -2.29 13.82 -2.47
CA GLU A 273 -3.07 13.56 -3.68
C GLU A 273 -2.88 12.11 -4.15
N ASP A 274 -3.60 11.72 -5.20
CA ASP A 274 -3.43 10.42 -5.87
C ASP A 274 -2.00 10.22 -6.37
N PHE A 275 -1.50 8.99 -6.24
CA PHE A 275 -0.37 8.51 -7.00
C PHE A 275 -0.73 8.48 -8.48
N MET A 276 -0.07 9.33 -9.27
CA MET A 276 -0.29 9.45 -10.72
C MET A 276 0.86 8.80 -11.49
N PRO A 277 0.79 7.50 -11.84
CA PRO A 277 1.92 6.78 -12.45
C PRO A 277 2.38 7.38 -13.78
N ASN A 278 1.47 8.03 -14.51
CA ASN A 278 1.76 8.60 -15.83
C ASN A 278 2.28 10.04 -15.76
N GLU A 279 2.42 10.62 -14.56
CA GLU A 279 2.91 11.99 -14.35
C GLU A 279 4.31 11.94 -13.73
N PRO A 280 5.40 12.03 -14.53
CA PRO A 280 6.76 11.85 -14.03
C PRO A 280 7.16 12.89 -12.98
N THR A 281 6.64 14.11 -13.09
CA THR A 281 6.89 15.21 -12.15
C THR A 281 6.21 14.99 -10.79
N PHE A 282 5.21 14.11 -10.71
CA PHE A 282 4.49 13.86 -9.46
C PHE A 282 5.17 12.79 -8.60
N GLN A 283 6.09 11.99 -9.16
CA GLN A 283 6.67 10.84 -8.48
C GLN A 283 7.47 11.24 -7.24
N THR A 284 8.39 12.20 -7.36
CA THR A 284 9.16 12.69 -6.20
C THR A 284 8.36 13.66 -5.34
N LEU A 285 7.48 14.46 -5.97
CA LEU A 285 6.57 15.39 -5.29
C LEU A 285 5.65 14.64 -4.32
N HIS A 286 5.14 13.48 -4.70
CA HIS A 286 4.28 12.62 -3.87
C HIS A 286 4.99 12.24 -2.59
N ILE A 287 6.24 11.75 -2.67
CA ILE A 287 7.04 11.33 -1.51
C ILE A 287 7.38 12.52 -0.59
N ALA A 288 7.72 13.67 -1.17
CA ALA A 288 7.94 14.89 -0.38
C ALA A 288 6.63 15.31 0.31
N SER A 289 5.54 15.48 -0.43
CA SER A 289 4.25 15.93 0.10
C SER A 289 3.74 15.02 1.23
N VAL A 290 3.75 13.71 1.00
CA VAL A 290 3.19 12.76 1.96
C VAL A 290 4.01 12.69 3.25
N SER A 291 5.34 12.79 3.16
CA SER A 291 6.21 12.78 4.35
C SER A 291 6.03 14.06 5.18
N PHE A 292 5.97 15.23 4.54
CA PHE A 292 5.71 16.50 5.24
C PHE A 292 4.30 16.54 5.85
N ASN A 293 3.26 16.10 5.12
CA ASN A 293 1.90 16.04 5.65
C ASN A 293 1.78 15.07 6.84
N SER A 294 2.62 14.03 6.87
CA SER A 294 2.68 13.07 7.98
C SER A 294 3.20 13.66 9.30
N LEU A 295 3.82 14.86 9.28
CA LEU A 295 4.18 15.58 10.52
C LEU A 295 2.95 15.98 11.34
N LEU A 296 1.88 16.40 10.67
CA LEU A 296 0.62 16.79 11.32
C LEU A 296 -0.35 15.62 11.37
N LEU A 297 -0.58 14.96 10.24
CA LEU A 297 -1.58 13.88 10.16
C LEU A 297 -1.20 12.69 11.03
N GLY A 298 0.10 12.38 11.13
CA GLY A 298 0.60 11.27 11.94
C GLY A 298 0.36 11.39 13.45
N GLU A 299 -0.01 12.57 13.95
CA GLU A 299 -0.41 12.79 15.35
C GLU A 299 -1.88 12.44 15.61
N VAL A 300 -2.69 12.31 14.54
CA VAL A 300 -4.15 12.15 14.64
C VAL A 300 -4.61 10.83 14.02
N VAL A 301 -3.98 10.39 12.94
CA VAL A 301 -4.34 9.18 12.16
C VAL A 301 -3.07 8.50 11.66
N VAL A 302 -3.17 7.24 11.22
CA VAL A 302 -2.11 6.61 10.42
C VAL A 302 -2.15 7.24 9.02
N PRO A 303 -1.09 7.91 8.55
CA PRO A 303 -1.09 8.47 7.20
C PRO A 303 -1.14 7.35 6.16
N ASP A 304 -2.11 7.42 5.25
CA ASP A 304 -2.13 6.60 4.04
C ASP A 304 -1.30 7.31 2.96
N TRP A 305 -0.24 6.62 2.51
CA TRP A 305 0.70 7.13 1.51
C TRP A 305 0.30 6.80 0.07
N ASP A 306 -0.92 6.29 -0.09
CA ASP A 306 -1.56 5.89 -1.32
C ASP A 306 -0.90 4.68 -2.00
N MET A 307 -1.63 4.11 -2.94
CA MET A 307 -1.18 3.00 -3.76
C MET A 307 0.06 3.34 -4.60
N PHE A 308 0.71 2.31 -5.11
CA PHE A 308 1.77 2.44 -6.12
C PHE A 308 1.76 1.25 -7.07
N HIS A 309 2.47 1.39 -8.18
CA HIS A 309 2.73 0.30 -9.11
C HIS A 309 4.07 -0.33 -8.81
N SER A 310 4.08 -1.63 -8.50
CA SER A 310 5.30 -2.40 -8.27
C SER A 310 6.12 -2.61 -9.54
N ASN A 311 5.47 -2.64 -10.70
CA ASN A 311 6.08 -2.71 -12.02
C ASN A 311 5.99 -1.35 -12.71
N HIS A 312 6.80 -0.43 -12.22
CA HIS A 312 6.94 0.93 -12.71
C HIS A 312 8.39 1.38 -12.57
N ASP A 313 8.84 2.31 -13.41
CA ASP A 313 10.24 2.77 -13.38
C ASP A 313 10.62 3.44 -12.05
N THR A 314 9.64 3.95 -11.30
CA THR A 314 9.81 4.53 -9.96
C THR A 314 9.46 3.57 -8.81
N ALA A 315 9.22 2.29 -9.08
CA ALA A 315 8.73 1.34 -8.08
C ALA A 315 9.67 1.14 -6.88
N GLU A 316 10.99 1.13 -7.10
CA GLU A 316 11.99 1.04 -6.02
C GLU A 316 11.87 2.26 -5.09
N PHE A 317 11.72 3.46 -5.66
CA PHE A 317 11.58 4.73 -4.95
C PHE A 317 10.31 4.76 -4.09
N HIS A 318 9.16 4.38 -4.67
CA HIS A 318 7.90 4.33 -3.94
C HIS A 318 7.88 3.20 -2.91
N GLY A 319 8.39 2.01 -3.25
CA GLY A 319 8.47 0.87 -2.35
C GLY A 319 9.30 1.20 -1.11
N ALA A 320 10.51 1.73 -1.29
CA ALA A 320 11.36 2.21 -0.21
C ALA A 320 10.64 3.20 0.72
N ALA A 321 9.96 4.19 0.14
CA ALA A 321 9.22 5.19 0.90
C ALA A 321 8.09 4.58 1.76
N ARG A 322 7.29 3.65 1.21
CA ARG A 322 6.23 2.96 1.98
C ARG A 322 6.78 2.11 3.13
N ALA A 323 7.97 1.53 2.98
CA ALA A 323 8.61 0.78 4.06
C ALA A 323 8.96 1.68 5.27
N LEU A 324 9.23 2.96 5.03
CA LEU A 324 9.54 3.98 6.03
C LEU A 324 8.29 4.68 6.56
N GLY A 325 7.20 4.71 5.79
CA GLY A 325 6.02 5.52 6.08
C GLY A 325 5.25 5.11 7.34
N GLY A 326 5.46 3.89 7.87
CA GLY A 326 4.62 3.34 8.94
C GLY A 326 3.15 3.19 8.53
N CYS A 327 2.90 3.19 7.22
CA CYS A 327 1.60 3.25 6.58
C CYS A 327 1.17 1.88 6.04
N PRO A 328 -0.09 1.75 5.60
CA PRO A 328 -0.49 0.62 4.76
C PRO A 328 0.29 0.58 3.45
N VAL A 329 0.32 -0.59 2.81
CA VAL A 329 0.95 -0.80 1.49
C VAL A 329 -0.11 -1.30 0.53
N TYR A 330 -0.50 -0.46 -0.44
CA TYR A 330 -1.45 -0.78 -1.50
C TYR A 330 -0.72 -0.92 -2.84
N VAL A 331 -1.04 -1.98 -3.58
CA VAL A 331 -0.44 -2.28 -4.88
C VAL A 331 -1.56 -2.32 -5.91
N SER A 332 -1.49 -1.48 -6.94
CA SER A 332 -2.57 -1.31 -7.93
C SER A 332 -2.19 -1.75 -9.34
N ASP A 333 -1.09 -2.50 -9.50
CA ASP A 333 -0.69 -3.06 -10.79
C ASP A 333 -1.83 -3.86 -11.42
N LYS A 334 -1.84 -3.88 -12.76
CA LYS A 334 -2.73 -4.78 -13.50
C LYS A 334 -2.45 -6.24 -13.07
N PRO A 335 -3.49 -7.07 -12.90
CA PRO A 335 -3.31 -8.48 -12.58
C PRO A 335 -2.28 -9.16 -13.50
N GLY A 336 -1.35 -9.92 -12.92
CA GLY A 336 -0.28 -10.60 -13.64
C GLY A 336 0.89 -9.70 -14.09
N LYS A 337 0.91 -8.42 -13.70
CA LYS A 337 1.99 -7.48 -14.01
C LYS A 337 2.80 -7.02 -12.80
N HIS A 338 2.72 -7.71 -11.67
CA HIS A 338 3.44 -7.35 -10.44
C HIS A 338 4.95 -7.61 -10.57
N ASP A 339 5.78 -6.73 -9.99
CA ASP A 339 7.20 -7.02 -9.75
C ASP A 339 7.40 -7.62 -8.35
N PHE A 340 7.45 -8.95 -8.29
CA PHE A 340 7.69 -9.66 -7.04
C PHE A 340 9.09 -9.44 -6.44
N LYS A 341 10.07 -8.90 -7.18
CA LYS A 341 11.36 -8.52 -6.59
C LYS A 341 11.20 -7.33 -5.66
N ILE A 342 10.41 -6.33 -6.05
CA ILE A 342 10.06 -5.18 -5.20
C ILE A 342 9.18 -5.65 -4.05
N LEU A 343 8.12 -6.41 -4.34
CA LEU A 343 7.15 -6.81 -3.32
C LEU A 343 7.78 -7.68 -2.20
N ARG A 344 8.75 -8.55 -2.52
CA ARG A 344 9.47 -9.34 -1.50
C ARG A 344 10.37 -8.50 -0.57
N LYS A 345 10.70 -7.27 -0.95
CA LYS A 345 11.40 -6.32 -0.06
C LYS A 345 10.44 -5.62 0.92
N LEU A 346 9.12 -5.73 0.70
CA LEU A 346 8.06 -5.07 1.48
C LEU A 346 7.23 -6.03 2.33
N VAL A 347 6.83 -7.16 1.74
CA VAL A 347 5.82 -8.07 2.28
C VAL A 347 6.47 -9.42 2.61
N LEU A 348 6.20 -9.89 3.83
CA LEU A 348 6.60 -11.22 4.28
C LEU A 348 5.76 -12.31 3.58
N PRO A 349 6.24 -13.57 3.54
CA PRO A 349 5.48 -14.66 2.91
C PRO A 349 4.09 -14.89 3.52
N ASP A 350 3.92 -14.54 4.80
CA ASP A 350 2.63 -14.62 5.49
C ASP A 350 1.65 -13.49 5.12
N GLY A 351 2.04 -12.57 4.22
CA GLY A 351 1.23 -11.45 3.74
C GLY A 351 1.27 -10.19 4.59
N SER A 352 2.01 -10.21 5.69
CA SER A 352 2.20 -9.04 6.55
C SER A 352 3.40 -8.19 6.14
N ILE A 353 3.48 -6.95 6.64
CA ILE A 353 4.60 -6.03 6.36
C ILE A 353 5.43 -5.79 7.62
N LEU A 354 6.69 -5.41 7.44
CA LEU A 354 7.56 -4.92 8.52
C LEU A 354 7.27 -3.44 8.79
N ARG A 355 6.08 -3.13 9.32
CA ARG A 355 5.63 -1.76 9.56
C ARG A 355 6.42 -1.12 10.71
N ALA A 356 7.01 0.05 10.46
CA ALA A 356 7.63 0.87 11.49
C ALA A 356 6.59 1.44 12.48
N ARG A 357 7.04 1.92 13.64
CA ARG A 357 6.21 2.30 14.80
C ARG A 357 5.46 3.61 14.60
N TYR A 358 6.13 4.63 14.07
CA TYR A 358 5.57 5.97 13.88
C TYR A 358 5.14 6.18 12.42
N SER A 359 4.63 7.36 12.11
CA SER A 359 4.52 7.80 10.71
C SER A 359 5.89 8.26 10.21
N GLY A 360 6.24 7.91 8.97
CA GLY A 360 7.48 8.38 8.36
C GLY A 360 7.48 9.90 8.23
N ARG A 361 8.56 10.54 8.68
CA ARG A 361 8.68 12.01 8.73
C ARG A 361 10.01 12.49 8.19
N PRO A 362 10.07 13.71 7.62
CA PRO A 362 11.35 14.33 7.32
C PRO A 362 12.23 14.39 8.57
N THR A 363 13.53 14.20 8.40
CA THR A 363 14.50 14.49 9.46
C THR A 363 14.52 16.00 9.74
N ARG A 364 15.00 16.39 10.93
CA ARG A 364 14.99 17.80 11.38
C ARG A 364 15.68 18.75 10.42
N ASP A 365 16.79 18.32 9.82
CA ASP A 365 17.54 19.11 8.85
C ASP A 365 16.82 19.28 7.50
N CYS A 366 15.82 18.45 7.21
CA CYS A 366 14.97 18.57 6.02
C CYS A 366 13.75 19.49 6.20
N LEU A 367 13.40 19.90 7.43
CA LEU A 367 12.12 20.61 7.69
C LEU A 367 12.02 21.99 7.05
N PHE A 368 13.15 22.68 6.85
CA PHE A 368 13.19 24.06 6.34
C PHE A 368 13.99 24.19 5.05
N ILE A 369 14.22 23.08 4.35
CA ILE A 369 14.84 23.06 3.02
C ILE A 369 13.80 22.68 1.97
N ASP A 370 14.10 22.95 0.71
CA ASP A 370 13.25 22.53 -0.42
C ASP A 370 13.88 21.32 -1.09
N PRO A 371 13.45 20.09 -0.75
CA PRO A 371 14.06 18.87 -1.30
C PRO A 371 13.62 18.57 -2.73
N VAL A 372 12.78 19.41 -3.34
CA VAL A 372 12.16 19.17 -4.65
C VAL A 372 12.72 20.11 -5.73
N MET A 373 13.03 21.36 -5.37
CA MET A 373 13.32 22.42 -6.35
C MET A 373 14.67 23.12 -6.18
N ASP A 374 15.35 22.98 -5.04
CA ASP A 374 16.56 23.80 -4.77
C ASP A 374 17.84 23.33 -5.47
N GLY A 375 17.80 22.18 -6.15
CA GLY A 375 18.89 21.58 -6.91
C GLY A 375 20.06 21.06 -6.07
N LYS A 376 19.94 21.01 -4.73
CA LYS A 376 21.07 20.68 -3.83
C LYS A 376 20.71 19.84 -2.62
N SER A 377 19.43 19.67 -2.29
CA SER A 377 19.00 19.00 -1.08
C SER A 377 18.38 17.62 -1.35
N LEU A 378 18.78 16.64 -0.53
CA LEU A 378 18.11 15.34 -0.45
C LEU A 378 17.00 15.40 0.60
N LEU A 379 15.93 14.63 0.38
CA LEU A 379 14.93 14.36 1.40
C LEU A 379 15.37 13.14 2.22
N LYS A 380 15.46 13.29 3.54
CA LYS A 380 15.65 12.17 4.45
C LYS A 380 14.35 11.94 5.22
N ILE A 381 13.91 10.69 5.26
CA ILE A 381 12.71 10.24 5.97
C ILE A 381 13.14 9.24 7.03
N TRP A 382 12.80 9.49 8.29
CA TRP A 382 13.11 8.59 9.39
C TRP A 382 11.85 7.91 9.95
N ASN A 383 12.07 6.77 10.59
CA ASN A 383 11.10 6.09 11.44
C ASN A 383 11.82 5.18 12.46
N LEU A 384 11.07 4.65 13.43
CA LEU A 384 11.58 3.78 14.49
C LEU A 384 10.91 2.40 14.44
N ASN A 385 11.70 1.34 14.62
CA ASN A 385 11.23 -0.01 14.90
C ASN A 385 11.32 -0.29 16.42
N LYS A 386 11.04 -1.53 16.84
CA LYS A 386 11.13 -1.90 18.26
C LYS A 386 12.54 -1.77 18.83
N LEU A 387 13.56 -2.08 18.02
CA LEU A 387 14.96 -2.18 18.46
C LEU A 387 15.96 -1.54 17.49
N THR A 388 15.49 -0.94 16.39
CA THR A 388 16.34 -0.18 15.45
C THR A 388 15.61 1.09 15.00
N GLY A 389 16.35 2.08 14.52
CA GLY A 389 15.82 3.11 13.63
C GLY A 389 15.92 2.70 12.16
N VAL A 390 15.26 3.46 11.28
CA VAL A 390 15.39 3.34 9.84
C VAL A 390 15.35 4.73 9.21
N VAL A 391 16.27 5.00 8.27
CA VAL A 391 16.35 6.26 7.53
C VAL A 391 16.42 5.96 6.05
N GLY A 392 15.50 6.51 5.27
CA GLY A 392 15.63 6.54 3.81
C GLY A 392 16.08 7.91 3.33
N VAL A 393 16.95 7.92 2.33
CA VAL A 393 17.41 9.13 1.65
C VAL A 393 16.92 9.08 0.22
N PHE A 394 16.30 10.16 -0.24
CA PHE A 394 15.63 10.27 -1.52
C PHE A 394 16.12 11.52 -2.24
N ASN A 395 16.54 11.37 -3.50
CA ASN A 395 16.71 12.52 -4.36
C ASN A 395 15.37 12.87 -5.02
N CYS A 396 14.67 13.84 -4.43
CA CYS A 396 13.36 14.30 -4.88
C CYS A 396 13.41 15.44 -5.92
N GLN A 397 14.59 15.81 -6.39
CA GLN A 397 14.78 17.01 -7.21
C GLN A 397 14.19 16.89 -8.61
N GLY A 398 13.82 18.04 -9.18
CA GLY A 398 13.42 18.14 -10.59
C GLY A 398 11.94 17.79 -10.85
N ALA A 399 11.10 17.82 -9.81
CA ALA A 399 9.67 17.61 -9.92
C ALA A 399 8.85 18.90 -9.84
N GLY A 400 8.24 19.27 -10.96
CA GLY A 400 7.12 20.22 -11.00
C GLY A 400 7.39 21.58 -10.35
N THR A 401 6.35 22.17 -9.76
CA THR A 401 6.44 23.37 -8.91
C THR A 401 6.01 23.01 -7.49
N TRP A 402 6.78 23.46 -6.49
CA TRP A 402 6.43 23.33 -5.08
C TRP A 402 6.39 24.72 -4.41
N PRO A 403 5.27 25.13 -3.78
CA PRO A 403 3.95 24.49 -3.85
C PRO A 403 3.44 24.47 -5.29
N MET A 404 2.49 23.58 -5.62
CA MET A 404 1.88 23.31 -6.95
C MET A 404 1.14 24.50 -7.60
N LYS A 405 1.70 25.71 -7.51
CA LYS A 405 1.23 26.90 -8.21
C LYS A 405 1.43 26.68 -9.70
N GLN A 406 0.45 27.08 -10.50
CA GLN A 406 0.57 27.11 -11.96
C GLN A 406 1.85 27.87 -12.32
N ALA A 407 2.86 27.13 -12.79
CA ALA A 407 3.99 27.73 -13.46
C ALA A 407 3.47 28.35 -14.77
N PRO A 408 3.99 29.51 -15.19
CA PRO A 408 3.95 29.86 -16.61
C PRO A 408 4.60 28.70 -17.37
N GLU A 409 3.96 28.21 -18.43
CA GLU A 409 4.41 27.10 -19.30
C GLU A 409 5.95 26.92 -19.25
N CYS A 410 6.42 26.01 -18.39
CA CYS A 410 7.84 25.73 -18.33
C CYS A 410 8.17 24.95 -19.60
N ASN A 411 9.04 25.53 -20.44
CA ASN A 411 9.57 24.90 -21.65
C ASN A 411 9.83 23.40 -21.42
N GLU A 412 9.15 22.55 -22.17
CA GLU A 412 9.29 21.08 -22.17
C GLU A 412 10.71 20.56 -22.51
N ASN A 413 11.70 21.45 -22.64
CA ASN A 413 13.02 21.18 -23.18
C ASN A 413 14.18 21.27 -22.18
N SER A 414 13.98 21.60 -20.91
CA SER A 414 15.05 21.43 -19.91
C SER A 414 14.91 20.06 -19.25
N LYS A 415 15.52 19.03 -19.85
CA LYS A 415 15.91 17.84 -19.06
C LYS A 415 16.67 18.37 -17.84
N PRO A 416 16.25 18.09 -16.60
CA PRO A 416 17.10 18.35 -15.45
C PRO A 416 18.43 17.68 -15.76
N ALA A 417 19.53 18.44 -15.78
CA ALA A 417 20.84 17.82 -15.84
C ALA A 417 20.86 16.78 -14.70
N ALA A 418 21.37 15.57 -14.96
CA ALA A 418 21.46 14.54 -13.94
C ALA A 418 22.44 14.99 -12.84
N VAL A 419 21.96 15.83 -11.93
CA VAL A 419 22.72 16.34 -10.81
C VAL A 419 22.62 15.27 -9.74
N SER A 420 23.69 14.48 -9.63
CA SER A 420 23.91 13.68 -8.43
C SER A 420 24.11 14.64 -7.26
N ILE A 421 23.34 14.44 -6.19
CA ILE A 421 23.43 15.24 -4.96
C ILE A 421 23.99 14.36 -3.87
N SER A 422 24.96 14.91 -3.14
CA SER A 422 25.56 14.26 -2.00
C SER A 422 24.97 14.78 -0.69
N GLY A 423 24.79 13.89 0.27
CA GLY A 423 24.32 14.21 1.61
C GLY A 423 24.97 13.32 2.65
N ARG A 424 24.49 13.43 3.89
CA ARG A 424 24.98 12.65 5.03
C ARG A 424 23.83 12.09 5.84
N VAL A 425 24.01 10.86 6.30
CA VAL A 425 23.11 10.16 7.21
C VAL A 425 23.84 9.87 8.51
N SER A 426 23.19 10.10 9.63
CA SER A 426 23.72 9.80 10.97
C SER A 426 22.64 9.14 11.84
N PRO A 427 23.02 8.44 12.92
CA PRO A 427 22.04 7.92 13.88
C PRO A 427 21.12 9.00 14.47
N HIS A 428 21.59 10.24 14.57
CA HIS A 428 20.81 11.38 15.07
C HIS A 428 19.70 11.82 14.10
N ASP A 429 19.65 11.27 12.88
CA ASP A 429 18.53 11.50 11.96
C ASP A 429 17.28 10.70 12.36
N VAL A 430 17.40 9.72 13.26
CA VAL A 430 16.26 8.98 13.81
C VAL A 430 15.85 9.62 15.14
N GLU A 431 14.73 10.34 15.14
CA GLU A 431 14.20 10.85 16.41
C GLU A 431 13.80 9.69 17.33
N PHE A 432 14.00 9.88 18.63
CA PHE A 432 13.65 8.91 19.68
C PHE A 432 14.49 7.63 19.65
N LEU A 433 15.64 7.62 18.99
CA LEU A 433 16.55 6.48 19.00
C LEU A 433 17.03 6.13 20.41
N GLU A 434 17.16 7.13 21.29
CA GLU A 434 17.55 6.96 22.68
C GLU A 434 16.55 6.09 23.48
N GLU A 435 15.26 6.09 23.10
CA GLU A 435 14.23 5.26 23.74
C GLU A 435 14.55 3.76 23.64
N ILE A 436 15.23 3.34 22.58
CA ILE A 436 15.52 1.92 22.29
C ILE A 436 16.99 1.56 22.50
N ALA A 437 17.89 2.55 22.44
CA ALA A 437 19.32 2.37 22.66
C ALA A 437 19.64 2.10 24.14
N GLY A 438 18.90 2.71 25.06
CA GLY A 438 19.09 2.62 26.51
C GLY A 438 20.01 3.71 27.07
N GLU A 439 19.96 3.93 28.39
CA GLU A 439 20.60 5.07 29.07
C GLU A 439 22.14 5.09 28.96
N THR A 440 22.76 3.95 28.68
CA THR A 440 24.22 3.81 28.61
C THR A 440 24.77 3.86 27.18
N TRP A 441 23.97 4.24 26.20
CA TRP A 441 24.38 4.30 24.80
C TRP A 441 25.31 5.49 24.53
N ASP A 442 26.40 5.26 23.82
CA ASP A 442 27.48 6.23 23.54
C ASP A 442 27.40 6.84 22.12
N GLY A 443 26.32 6.56 21.38
CA GLY A 443 26.11 7.02 20.02
C GLY A 443 26.55 6.03 18.93
N GLU A 444 27.11 4.86 19.27
CA GLU A 444 27.54 3.87 18.27
C GLU A 444 26.37 3.01 17.73
N CYS A 445 26.26 2.93 16.40
CA CYS A 445 25.29 2.11 15.69
C CYS A 445 25.94 1.24 14.61
N ALA A 446 25.26 0.15 14.27
CA ALA A 446 25.58 -0.71 13.13
C ALA A 446 24.48 -0.63 12.03
N ASP A 447 24.91 -0.87 10.79
CA ASP A 447 24.12 -0.96 9.55
C ASP A 447 24.60 -2.21 8.75
N PRO A 448 23.79 -2.86 7.89
CA PRO A 448 24.18 -4.08 7.19
C PRO A 448 25.18 -3.86 6.05
N PHE A 449 25.45 -2.61 5.66
CA PHE A 449 26.38 -2.27 4.60
C PHE A 449 27.75 -1.82 5.18
N PRO A 450 28.84 -2.01 4.43
CA PRO A 450 30.15 -2.28 4.99
C PRO A 450 30.80 -1.02 5.54
N GLU A 451 30.57 -0.72 6.82
CA GLU A 451 31.40 0.05 7.76
C GLU A 451 30.68 0.11 9.12
N CYS A 452 30.53 -1.03 9.79
CA CYS A 452 29.62 -1.27 10.92
C CYS A 452 29.95 -0.57 12.28
N ARG A 453 30.64 0.57 12.25
CA ARG A 453 30.82 1.47 13.41
C ARG A 453 31.00 2.93 12.92
N ARG A 454 30.03 3.47 12.20
CA ARG A 454 30.11 4.87 11.71
C ARG A 454 29.07 5.77 12.37
N LYS A 455 29.54 6.92 12.86
CA LYS A 455 28.68 8.02 13.34
C LYS A 455 27.98 8.74 12.20
N THR A 456 28.51 8.69 10.97
CA THR A 456 27.95 9.37 9.79
C THR A 456 28.37 8.66 8.51
N ILE A 457 27.46 8.53 7.55
CA ILE A 457 27.65 7.89 6.23
C ILE A 457 27.42 8.95 5.15
N GLU A 458 28.30 8.99 4.15
CA GLU A 458 28.11 9.82 2.95
C GLU A 458 27.29 9.07 1.91
N VAL A 459 26.35 9.75 1.29
CA VAL A 459 25.45 9.19 0.26
C VAL A 459 25.42 10.13 -0.93
N SER A 460 25.39 9.58 -2.15
CA SER A 460 25.27 10.37 -3.38
C SER A 460 24.23 9.72 -4.30
N LEU A 461 23.21 10.47 -4.67
CA LEU A 461 22.04 9.96 -5.39
C LEU A 461 21.75 10.82 -6.61
N GLY A 462 21.54 10.19 -7.76
CA GLY A 462 20.87 10.80 -8.90
C GLY A 462 19.36 10.98 -8.64
N VAL A 463 18.70 11.78 -9.47
CA VAL A 463 17.24 11.99 -9.39
C VAL A 463 16.49 10.66 -9.43
N LEU A 464 15.43 10.52 -8.63
CA LEU A 464 14.62 9.30 -8.48
C LEU A 464 15.38 8.08 -7.93
N GLN A 465 16.60 8.27 -7.40
CA GLN A 465 17.29 7.25 -6.63
C GLN A 465 17.07 7.42 -5.14
N CYS A 466 17.12 6.31 -4.41
CA CYS A 466 17.01 6.27 -2.97
C CYS A 466 17.90 5.19 -2.36
N GLU A 467 18.27 5.38 -1.10
CA GLU A 467 18.98 4.41 -0.27
C GLU A 467 18.31 4.32 1.11
N ILE A 468 18.38 3.15 1.75
CA ILE A 468 17.81 2.93 3.09
C ILE A 468 18.89 2.40 4.03
N TYR A 469 18.94 2.99 5.21
CA TYR A 469 19.86 2.66 6.29
C TYR A 469 19.08 2.17 7.50
N THR A 470 19.53 1.06 8.09
CA THR A 470 19.05 0.55 9.37
C THR A 470 19.99 1.00 10.47
N VAL A 471 19.46 1.78 11.41
CA VAL A 471 20.25 2.33 12.53
C VAL A 471 20.05 1.43 13.75
N SER A 472 20.97 0.49 14.00
CA SER A 472 20.86 -0.42 15.14
C SER A 472 21.83 -0.05 16.27
N PRO A 473 21.36 0.37 17.47
CA PRO A 473 22.23 0.68 18.60
C PRO A 473 23.09 -0.51 19.04
N ILE A 474 24.40 -0.27 19.19
CA ILE A 474 25.34 -1.27 19.68
C ILE A 474 25.23 -1.41 21.19
N LYS A 475 25.17 -2.67 21.67
CA LYS A 475 25.17 -3.03 23.09
C LYS A 475 26.33 -3.95 23.39
N VAL A 476 26.91 -3.79 24.59
CA VAL A 476 28.05 -4.60 25.04
C VAL A 476 27.57 -5.83 25.80
N PHE A 477 27.96 -7.01 25.34
CA PHE A 477 27.73 -8.30 25.96
C PHE A 477 28.99 -8.80 26.69
N LYS A 478 28.84 -9.23 27.95
CA LYS A 478 29.93 -9.74 28.82
C LYS A 478 31.20 -8.87 28.78
N GLU A 479 31.01 -7.55 28.77
CA GLU A 479 32.05 -6.51 28.78
C GLU A 479 33.02 -6.49 27.58
N ASN A 480 32.88 -7.38 26.60
CA ASN A 480 33.89 -7.53 25.55
C ASN A 480 33.37 -7.95 24.17
N VAL A 481 32.06 -8.03 23.98
CA VAL A 481 31.44 -8.25 22.67
C VAL A 481 30.44 -7.15 22.38
N ASP A 482 30.76 -6.27 21.47
CA ASP A 482 29.80 -5.34 20.88
C ASP A 482 28.88 -6.10 19.94
N PHE A 483 27.57 -5.90 20.10
CA PHE A 483 26.55 -6.59 19.31
C PHE A 483 25.37 -5.66 19.00
N ALA A 484 24.85 -5.76 17.77
CA ALA A 484 23.64 -5.05 17.35
C ALA A 484 22.80 -5.91 16.38
N PRO A 485 21.53 -6.21 16.67
CA PRO A 485 20.68 -6.94 15.74
C PRO A 485 20.25 -6.03 14.59
N ILE A 486 20.36 -6.49 13.33
CA ILE A 486 20.03 -5.66 12.16
C ILE A 486 18.67 -6.05 11.56
N GLY A 487 18.39 -7.35 11.41
CA GLY A 487 17.10 -7.84 10.91
C GLY A 487 17.19 -8.56 9.57
N LEU A 488 16.11 -8.57 8.78
CA LEU A 488 16.08 -9.22 7.46
C LEU A 488 16.73 -8.32 6.42
N ILE A 489 18.01 -8.53 6.10
CA ILE A 489 18.85 -7.56 5.36
C ILE A 489 18.54 -7.44 3.86
N LYS A 490 17.54 -8.19 3.37
CA LYS A 490 17.01 -8.10 2.01
C LYS A 490 15.67 -7.36 1.93
N MET A 491 15.15 -6.89 3.06
CA MET A 491 13.93 -6.08 3.13
C MET A 491 14.28 -4.60 3.30
N TYR A 492 13.40 -3.72 2.81
CA TYR A 492 13.59 -2.28 2.94
C TYR A 492 13.66 -1.84 4.41
N ASN A 493 12.69 -2.26 5.22
CA ASN A 493 12.71 -2.03 6.66
C ASN A 493 13.26 -3.26 7.39
N SER A 494 14.57 -3.46 7.32
CA SER A 494 15.25 -4.66 7.84
C SER A 494 14.96 -4.93 9.32
N GLY A 495 15.16 -3.91 10.17
CA GLY A 495 15.01 -4.02 11.62
C GLY A 495 13.58 -4.17 12.10
N GLY A 496 12.59 -3.91 11.24
CA GLY A 496 11.18 -4.18 11.53
C GLY A 496 10.86 -5.66 11.74
N ALA A 497 11.79 -6.57 11.37
CA ALA A 497 11.69 -8.00 11.63
C ALA A 497 12.01 -8.38 13.07
N ILE A 498 12.64 -7.51 13.86
CA ILE A 498 13.12 -7.84 15.21
C ILE A 498 12.03 -7.50 16.23
N GLU A 499 11.61 -8.50 16.99
CA GLU A 499 10.56 -8.38 18.00
C GLU A 499 11.11 -8.16 19.40
N ASP A 500 12.24 -8.80 19.72
CA ASP A 500 12.91 -8.72 21.01
C ASP A 500 14.39 -9.14 20.89
N CYS A 501 15.24 -8.65 21.80
CA CYS A 501 16.66 -8.99 21.88
C CYS A 501 17.11 -8.96 23.35
N THR A 502 17.51 -10.12 23.88
CA THR A 502 17.88 -10.30 25.28
C THR A 502 19.34 -10.73 25.42
N PHE A 503 20.01 -10.15 26.41
CA PHE A 503 21.42 -10.39 26.73
C PHE A 503 21.49 -11.13 28.08
N GLY A 504 21.76 -12.43 28.05
CA GLY A 504 21.86 -13.29 29.24
C GLY A 504 23.16 -14.09 29.26
N ASP A 505 23.09 -15.41 29.39
CA ASP A 505 24.26 -16.28 29.19
C ASP A 505 24.69 -16.36 27.72
N SER A 506 23.73 -16.11 26.82
CA SER A 506 23.83 -16.00 25.36
C SER A 506 23.04 -14.77 24.90
N ILE A 507 23.17 -14.41 23.62
CA ILE A 507 22.34 -13.37 23.00
C ILE A 507 21.17 -14.04 22.30
N ARG A 508 19.94 -13.75 22.71
CA ARG A 508 18.72 -14.33 22.11
C ARG A 508 17.89 -13.26 21.44
N ILE A 509 17.50 -13.50 20.20
CA ILE A 509 16.71 -12.59 19.37
C ILE A 509 15.44 -13.30 18.96
N LYS A 510 14.30 -12.64 19.15
CA LYS A 510 13.04 -13.05 18.55
C LYS A 510 12.84 -12.25 17.26
N ALA A 511 12.77 -12.94 16.13
CA ALA A 511 12.57 -12.32 14.83
C ALA A 511 11.33 -12.88 14.13
N ARG A 512 10.78 -12.12 13.19
CA ARG A 512 9.61 -12.47 12.38
C ARG A 512 9.98 -12.52 10.90
N GLY A 513 9.42 -13.49 10.18
CA GLY A 513 9.68 -13.67 8.75
C GLY A 513 10.82 -14.65 8.44
N SER A 514 11.23 -14.68 7.17
CA SER A 514 12.19 -15.64 6.64
C SER A 514 13.17 -14.99 5.68
N GLY A 515 14.33 -15.62 5.48
CA GLY A 515 15.41 -15.14 4.63
C GLY A 515 16.67 -14.80 5.42
N LEU A 516 17.56 -14.03 4.79
CA LEU A 516 18.86 -13.71 5.37
C LEU A 516 18.71 -12.68 6.51
N PHE A 517 18.90 -13.14 7.73
CA PHE A 517 18.96 -12.31 8.93
C PHE A 517 20.39 -11.87 9.18
N GLY A 518 20.58 -10.59 9.52
CA GLY A 518 21.87 -10.00 9.83
C GLY A 518 21.94 -9.45 11.25
N ALA A 519 23.14 -9.49 11.82
CA ALA A 519 23.51 -8.78 13.03
C ALA A 519 24.98 -8.33 12.92
N PHE A 520 25.33 -7.26 13.64
CA PHE A 520 26.73 -6.91 13.86
C PHE A 520 27.24 -7.60 15.12
N SER A 521 28.46 -8.11 15.06
CA SER A 521 29.21 -8.55 16.22
C SER A 521 30.71 -8.25 16.06
N SER A 522 31.32 -7.71 17.12
CA SER A 522 32.77 -7.49 17.18
C SER A 522 33.59 -8.79 17.28
N LYS A 523 32.97 -9.90 17.66
CA LYS A 523 33.63 -11.22 17.77
C LYS A 523 32.79 -12.29 17.08
N LYS A 524 33.46 -13.35 16.61
CA LYS A 524 32.75 -14.51 16.05
C LYS A 524 32.10 -15.32 17.19
N PRO A 525 30.78 -15.61 17.15
CA PRO A 525 30.17 -16.57 18.07
C PRO A 525 30.76 -17.97 17.91
N ARG A 526 30.70 -18.79 18.95
CA ARG A 526 31.03 -20.22 18.89
C ARG A 526 30.00 -21.01 18.10
N CYS A 527 28.71 -20.75 18.33
CA CYS A 527 27.63 -21.35 17.54
C CYS A 527 26.40 -20.43 17.46
N CYS A 528 25.53 -20.73 16.49
CA CYS A 528 24.22 -20.12 16.28
C CYS A 528 23.17 -21.22 16.38
N LYS A 529 22.05 -20.94 17.05
CA LYS A 529 20.88 -21.81 17.05
C LYS A 529 19.66 -21.06 16.56
N VAL A 530 18.81 -21.73 15.78
CA VAL A 530 17.47 -21.23 15.42
C VAL A 530 16.44 -22.23 15.93
N ASP A 531 15.48 -21.76 16.72
CA ASP A 531 14.45 -22.60 17.36
C ASP A 531 15.06 -23.80 18.11
N LYS A 532 16.16 -23.55 18.84
CA LYS A 532 16.95 -24.53 19.62
C LYS A 532 17.71 -25.58 18.80
N LYS A 533 17.74 -25.47 17.47
CA LYS A 533 18.54 -26.33 16.59
C LYS A 533 19.79 -25.59 16.14
N ASP A 534 20.94 -26.27 16.12
CA ASP A 534 22.16 -25.69 15.58
C ASP A 534 21.97 -25.36 14.10
N GLU A 535 22.39 -24.16 13.70
CA GLU A 535 22.28 -23.66 12.33
C GLU A 535 23.59 -23.05 11.88
N ASP A 536 23.87 -23.21 10.59
CA ASP A 536 25.04 -22.60 9.97
C ASP A 536 24.87 -21.08 9.88
N PHE A 537 25.94 -20.36 10.17
CA PHE A 537 26.01 -18.91 10.07
C PHE A 537 27.32 -18.48 9.42
N THR A 538 27.30 -17.31 8.78
CA THR A 538 28.49 -16.67 8.25
C THR A 538 28.91 -15.52 9.16
N TYR A 539 30.22 -15.27 9.23
CA TYR A 539 30.79 -14.15 9.97
C TYR A 539 31.94 -13.56 9.17
N SER A 540 31.89 -12.26 8.95
CA SER A 540 32.98 -11.50 8.34
C SER A 540 33.75 -10.76 9.42
N SER A 541 35.03 -11.10 9.61
CA SER A 541 35.92 -10.41 10.54
C SER A 541 36.30 -9.00 10.11
N GLU A 542 36.12 -8.64 8.84
CA GLU A 542 36.47 -7.32 8.31
C GLU A 542 35.48 -6.25 8.75
N ASN A 543 34.18 -6.59 8.79
CA ASN A 543 33.11 -5.64 9.09
C ASN A 543 32.21 -6.10 10.25
N GLY A 544 32.48 -7.26 10.87
CA GLY A 544 31.68 -7.79 11.98
C GLY A 544 30.28 -8.26 11.58
N LEU A 545 29.97 -8.36 10.28
CA LEU A 545 28.66 -8.80 9.83
C LEU A 545 28.52 -10.30 10.05
N LEU A 546 27.52 -10.66 10.85
CA LEU A 546 27.04 -12.01 11.05
C LEU A 546 25.74 -12.20 10.27
N THR A 547 25.59 -13.32 9.56
CA THR A 547 24.32 -13.66 8.91
C THR A 547 23.91 -15.11 9.12
N VAL A 548 22.60 -15.33 9.25
CA VAL A 548 21.96 -16.65 9.38
C VAL A 548 20.72 -16.68 8.48
N ASN A 549 20.45 -17.83 7.84
CA ASN A 549 19.29 -17.97 6.96
C ASN A 549 18.09 -18.53 7.73
N LEU A 550 17.01 -17.75 7.85
CA LEU A 550 15.79 -18.15 8.54
C LEU A 550 14.82 -18.86 7.60
N GLN A 551 14.46 -20.10 7.92
CA GLN A 551 13.50 -20.90 7.15
C GLN A 551 12.04 -20.48 7.42
N SER A 552 11.14 -20.73 6.47
CA SER A 552 9.77 -20.19 6.44
C SER A 552 8.72 -20.98 7.25
N GLU A 553 9.11 -21.92 8.11
CA GLU A 553 8.17 -22.86 8.74
C GLU A 553 7.30 -22.26 9.85
N SER A 554 7.72 -21.14 10.45
CA SER A 554 6.98 -20.46 11.52
C SER A 554 6.98 -18.94 11.33
N SER A 555 5.96 -18.26 11.87
CA SER A 555 5.86 -16.80 11.81
C SER A 555 6.98 -16.11 12.59
N PHE A 556 7.38 -16.68 13.73
CA PHE A 556 8.50 -16.21 14.55
C PHE A 556 9.61 -17.24 14.65
N LYS A 557 10.84 -16.74 14.78
CA LYS A 557 12.08 -17.50 14.99
C LYS A 557 12.79 -17.01 16.23
N GLU A 558 13.31 -17.93 17.03
CA GLU A 558 14.19 -17.63 18.16
C GLU A 558 15.64 -17.94 17.74
N ILE A 559 16.45 -16.90 17.61
CA ILE A 559 17.86 -16.99 17.21
C ILE A 559 18.71 -16.84 18.48
N GLU A 560 19.66 -17.74 18.71
CA GLU A 560 20.57 -17.70 19.85
C GLU A 560 22.02 -17.73 19.38
N PHE A 561 22.81 -16.74 19.79
CA PHE A 561 24.26 -16.70 19.60
C PHE A 561 24.99 -17.00 20.91
N VAL A 562 25.85 -18.01 20.88
CA VAL A 562 26.65 -18.43 22.03
C VAL A 562 28.10 -18.02 21.80
N TYR A 563 28.66 -17.23 22.73
CA TYR A 563 30.04 -16.74 22.70
C TYR A 563 30.92 -17.44 23.69
#